data_AF-A0A4S3LLS8-F1
#
_entry.id   AF-A0A4S3LLS8-F1
#
_cell.length_a   1.000
_cell.length_b   1.000
_cell.length_c   1.000
_cell.angle_alpha   90.00
_cell.angle_beta   90.00
_cell.angle_gamma   90.00
#
_symmetry.space_group_name_H-M   'P 1'
#
loop_
_entity.id
_entity.type
_entity.pdbx_description
1 polymer ?
#
loop_
_entity_poly.entity_id
_entity_poly.type
_entity_poly.pdbx_seq_one_letter_code
_entity_poly.pdbx_strand_id
1 'polypeptide(L)'
;MQVRQSIHSDHAKTLDTAELRREFLIEKIFERNTYTMTYSHIDRIIVGGVMPAEKSVSVGDEVGKQLGVSYFLERRELGVINIGGPGIIVVDGTTYEIGHEEALYVGKGAKQVEFS
;
A
#
# COMPACT_ATOMS: atom_id res chain seq x y z
N MET A 1 0.58 -9.12 4.76
CA MET A 1 1.68 -8.17 4.58
C MET A 1 2.96 -8.94 4.31
N GLN A 2 3.64 -8.68 3.19
CA GLN A 2 4.99 -9.19 2.94
C GLN A 2 6.00 -8.22 3.54
N VAL A 3 7.06 -8.72 4.15
CA VAL A 3 8.08 -7.88 4.81
C VAL A 3 9.41 -8.07 4.10
N ARG A 4 10.03 -6.98 3.67
CA ARG A 4 11.39 -6.92 3.11
C ARG A 4 12.34 -6.33 4.16
N GLN A 5 13.50 -6.95 4.32
CA GLN A 5 14.54 -6.45 5.21
C GLN A 5 15.40 -5.41 4.49
N SER A 6 16.03 -4.53 5.28
CA SER A 6 17.08 -3.67 4.75
C SER A 6 18.29 -4.52 4.41
N ILE A 7 19.06 -4.11 3.40
CA ILE A 7 20.20 -4.87 2.91
C ILE A 7 21.42 -3.97 2.74
N HIS A 8 22.57 -4.46 3.21
CA HIS A 8 23.84 -3.79 3.01
C HIS A 8 24.34 -4.02 1.57
N SER A 9 25.02 -3.03 0.97
CA SER A 9 25.53 -3.15 -0.41
C SER A 9 26.46 -4.35 -0.60
N ASP A 10 27.31 -4.63 0.39
CA ASP A 10 28.23 -5.78 0.34
C ASP A 10 27.52 -7.14 0.36
N HIS A 11 26.30 -7.22 0.91
CA HIS A 11 25.48 -8.42 0.82
C HIS A 11 24.72 -8.45 -0.50
N ALA A 12 24.14 -7.32 -0.93
CA ALA A 12 23.38 -7.25 -2.18
C ALA A 12 24.20 -7.70 -3.40
N LYS A 13 25.50 -7.38 -3.44
CA LYS A 13 26.41 -7.78 -4.53
C LYS A 13 26.70 -9.28 -4.62
N THR A 14 26.39 -10.08 -3.59
CA THR A 14 26.63 -11.52 -3.60
C THR A 14 25.42 -12.34 -4.03
N LEU A 15 24.26 -11.70 -4.15
CA LEU A 15 22.99 -12.37 -4.43
C LEU A 15 22.92 -12.86 -5.88
N ASP A 16 22.36 -14.06 -6.06
CA ASP A 16 22.02 -14.57 -7.38
C ASP A 16 20.74 -13.91 -7.95
N THR A 17 20.33 -14.29 -9.16
CA THR A 17 19.14 -13.73 -9.83
C THR A 17 17.84 -13.96 -9.05
N ALA A 18 17.66 -15.15 -8.47
CA ALA A 18 16.45 -15.47 -7.72
C ALA A 18 16.42 -14.74 -6.38
N GLU A 19 17.57 -14.62 -5.72
CA GLU A 19 17.73 -13.88 -4.47
C GLU A 19 17.49 -12.39 -4.65
N LEU A 20 18.03 -11.77 -5.70
CA LEU A 20 17.76 -10.36 -6.04
C LEU A 20 16.26 -10.12 -6.22
N ARG A 21 15.58 -10.98 -6.98
CA ARG A 21 14.11 -10.87 -7.16
C ARG A 21 13.37 -11.06 -5.85
N ARG A 22 13.78 -12.02 -5.03
CA ARG A 22 13.16 -12.26 -3.73
C ARG A 22 13.28 -11.04 -2.82
N GLU A 23 14.42 -10.35 -2.79
CA GLU A 23 14.59 -9.20 -1.89
C GLU A 23 13.95 -7.91 -2.43
N PHE A 24 14.03 -7.66 -3.75
CA PHE A 24 13.70 -6.35 -4.33
C PHE A 24 12.45 -6.30 -5.19
N LEU A 25 12.01 -7.43 -5.77
CA LEU A 25 10.86 -7.43 -6.66
C LEU A 25 9.56 -7.72 -5.88
N ILE A 26 8.51 -6.99 -6.23
CA ILE A 26 7.15 -7.29 -5.82
C ILE A 26 6.42 -7.78 -7.08
N GLU A 27 6.24 -9.09 -7.19
CA GLU A 27 5.72 -9.72 -8.42
C GLU A 27 4.22 -9.48 -8.63
N LYS A 28 3.47 -9.24 -7.56
CA LYS A 28 2.03 -9.01 -7.60
C LYS A 28 1.69 -7.75 -6.83
N ILE A 29 1.27 -6.72 -7.57
CA ILE A 29 0.82 -5.43 -7.00
C ILE A 29 -0.70 -5.35 -6.97
N PHE A 30 -1.38 -5.75 -8.04
CA PHE A 30 -2.84 -5.70 -8.12
C PHE A 30 -3.45 -7.10 -8.09
N GLU A 31 -4.43 -7.27 -7.21
CA GLU A 31 -5.22 -8.49 -7.10
C GLU A 31 -6.69 -8.09 -6.90
N ARG A 32 -7.60 -8.77 -7.61
CA ARG A 32 -9.00 -8.34 -7.71
C ARG A 32 -9.69 -8.39 -6.35
N ASN A 33 -10.39 -7.31 -6.02
CA ASN A 33 -11.13 -7.12 -4.77
C ASN A 33 -10.30 -7.24 -3.49
N THR A 34 -9.03 -6.89 -3.56
CA THR A 34 -8.16 -6.88 -2.39
C THR A 34 -7.12 -5.79 -2.52
N TYR A 35 -6.39 -5.58 -1.43
CA TYR A 35 -5.15 -4.83 -1.43
C TYR A 35 -3.96 -5.79 -1.27
N THR A 36 -2.85 -5.44 -1.88
CA THR A 36 -1.55 -6.03 -1.57
C THR A 36 -0.76 -5.06 -0.69
N MET A 37 0.18 -5.59 0.09
CA MET A 37 0.99 -4.76 0.97
C MET A 37 2.35 -5.37 1.22
N THR A 38 3.39 -4.63 0.86
CA THR A 38 4.79 -4.93 1.12
C THR A 38 5.38 -3.83 2.00
N TYR A 39 5.83 -4.20 3.19
CA TYR A 39 6.55 -3.32 4.11
C TYR A 39 8.05 -3.50 3.89
N SER A 40 8.76 -2.41 3.58
CA SER A 40 10.21 -2.39 3.49
C SER A 40 10.81 -1.78 4.75
N HIS A 41 11.83 -2.40 5.34
CA HIS A 41 12.58 -1.79 6.44
C HIS A 41 13.44 -0.60 5.99
N ILE A 42 13.64 -0.39 4.69
CA ILE A 42 14.24 0.82 4.14
C ILE A 42 13.20 1.93 4.25
N ASP A 43 13.45 2.88 5.17
CA ASP A 43 12.55 3.99 5.55
C ASP A 43 11.12 3.61 5.97
N ARG A 44 10.86 2.31 6.19
CA ARG A 44 9.56 1.80 6.67
C ARG A 44 8.41 2.12 5.70
N ILE A 45 8.72 2.27 4.42
CA ILE A 45 7.73 2.49 3.37
C ILE A 45 6.86 1.25 3.20
N ILE A 46 5.57 1.48 2.97
CA ILE A 46 4.60 0.45 2.63
C ILE A 46 4.16 0.70 1.20
N VAL A 47 4.29 -0.31 0.34
CA VAL A 47 3.93 -0.24 -1.08
C VAL A 47 2.99 -1.38 -1.42
N GLY A 48 2.01 -1.10 -2.27
CA GLY A 48 1.05 -2.10 -2.72
C GLY A 48 0.11 -1.51 -3.77
N GLY A 49 -0.84 -2.33 -4.18
CA GLY A 49 -1.94 -1.93 -5.05
C GLY A 49 -3.27 -2.28 -4.39
N VAL A 50 -4.30 -1.51 -4.71
CA VAL A 50 -5.69 -1.76 -4.32
C VAL A 50 -6.49 -1.83 -5.60
N MET A 51 -7.21 -2.93 -5.84
CA MET A 51 -8.01 -3.09 -7.06
C MET A 51 -9.43 -3.54 -6.71
N PRO A 52 -10.32 -2.61 -6.32
CA PRO A 52 -11.73 -2.89 -6.19
C PRO A 52 -12.32 -3.32 -7.55
N ALA A 53 -13.31 -4.22 -7.51
CA ALA A 53 -14.08 -4.58 -8.68
C ALA A 53 -15.55 -4.78 -8.28
N GLU A 54 -15.92 -5.96 -7.79
CA GLU A 54 -17.28 -6.26 -7.34
C GLU A 54 -17.55 -5.82 -5.89
N LYS A 55 -16.50 -5.60 -5.08
CA LYS A 55 -16.62 -5.09 -3.71
C LYS A 55 -15.60 -4.00 -3.43
N SER A 56 -15.98 -3.09 -2.54
CA SER A 56 -15.06 -2.10 -1.99
C SER A 56 -13.98 -2.79 -1.16
N VAL A 57 -12.82 -2.13 -1.10
CA VAL A 57 -11.65 -2.58 -0.36
C VAL A 57 -11.29 -1.49 0.65
N SER A 58 -11.23 -1.83 1.92
CA SER A 58 -10.90 -0.89 2.99
C SER A 58 -9.53 -1.17 3.60
N VAL A 59 -8.83 -0.11 3.94
CA VAL A 59 -7.54 -0.14 4.63
C VAL A 59 -7.70 0.62 5.95
N GLY A 60 -7.59 -0.08 7.08
CA GLY A 60 -7.91 0.49 8.39
C GLY A 60 -7.40 -0.33 9.57
N ASP A 61 -8.29 -0.61 10.53
CA ASP A 61 -7.98 -1.16 11.87
C ASP A 61 -7.15 -2.45 11.87
N GLU A 62 -7.40 -3.36 10.93
CA GLU A 62 -6.65 -4.62 10.81
C GLU A 62 -5.16 -4.38 10.51
N VAL A 63 -4.87 -3.36 9.70
CA VAL A 63 -3.51 -2.96 9.36
C VAL A 63 -2.87 -2.17 10.50
N GLY A 64 -3.67 -1.34 11.20
CA GLY A 64 -3.21 -0.61 12.39
C GLY A 64 -2.62 -1.56 13.44
N LYS A 65 -3.32 -2.65 13.75
CA LYS A 65 -2.86 -3.68 14.70
C LYS A 65 -1.51 -4.30 14.30
N GLN A 66 -1.29 -4.55 13.00
CA GLN A 66 -0.02 -5.08 12.51
C GLN A 66 1.14 -4.09 12.68
N LEU A 67 0.85 -2.80 12.74
CA LEU A 67 1.82 -1.72 12.90
C LEU A 67 1.94 -1.21 14.35
N GLY A 68 1.20 -1.79 15.29
CA GLY A 68 1.20 -1.40 16.70
C GLY A 68 0.49 -0.07 16.99
N VAL A 69 -0.43 0.34 16.11
CA VAL A 69 -1.24 1.56 16.23
C VAL A 69 -2.73 1.23 16.13
N SER A 70 -3.60 2.21 16.38
CA SER A 70 -5.04 2.01 16.40
C SER A 70 -5.62 1.86 15.00
N TYR A 71 -5.10 2.65 14.05
CA TYR A 71 -5.53 2.67 12.64
C TYR A 71 -4.35 3.03 11.71
N PHE A 72 -4.50 2.74 10.42
CA PHE A 72 -3.40 2.74 9.45
C PHE A 72 -2.64 4.08 9.35
N LEU A 73 -3.35 5.21 9.29
CA LEU A 73 -2.77 6.54 9.10
C LEU A 73 -2.62 7.34 10.41
N GLU A 74 -2.62 6.68 11.58
CA GLU A 74 -2.42 7.37 12.87
C GLU A 74 -1.09 8.13 12.93
N ARG A 75 -0.06 7.56 12.29
CA ARG A 75 1.32 8.09 12.27
C ARG A 75 1.96 8.03 10.88
N ARG A 76 1.15 8.00 9.83
CA ARG A 76 1.57 7.85 8.44
C ARG A 76 0.77 8.78 7.53
N GLU A 77 1.35 9.09 6.39
CA GLU A 77 0.66 9.69 5.24
C GLU A 77 0.54 8.63 4.13
N LEU A 78 -0.38 8.85 3.20
CA LEU A 78 -0.65 7.96 2.06
C LEU A 78 -0.76 8.79 0.78
N GLY A 79 -0.01 8.38 -0.24
CA GLY A 79 -0.21 8.83 -1.62
C GLY A 79 -0.84 7.71 -2.43
N VAL A 80 -1.90 8.03 -3.16
CA VAL A 80 -2.57 7.11 -4.09
C VAL A 80 -2.54 7.72 -5.47
N ILE A 81 -2.21 6.92 -6.49
CA ILE A 81 -2.30 7.29 -7.90
C ILE A 81 -3.13 6.20 -8.59
N ASN A 82 -4.20 6.59 -9.27
CA ASN A 82 -5.03 5.65 -10.01
C ASN A 82 -4.48 5.42 -11.42
N ILE A 83 -4.05 4.19 -11.70
CA ILE A 83 -3.56 3.79 -13.03
C ILE A 83 -4.57 2.91 -13.79
N GLY A 84 -5.77 2.73 -13.23
CA GLY A 84 -6.85 1.92 -13.79
C GLY A 84 -7.99 2.76 -14.36
N GLY A 85 -9.21 2.22 -14.32
CA GLY A 85 -10.43 2.95 -14.64
C GLY A 85 -10.83 3.93 -13.53
N PRO A 86 -11.83 4.80 -13.76
CA PRO A 86 -12.30 5.74 -12.75
C PRO A 86 -12.83 4.98 -11.51
N GLY A 87 -12.54 5.52 -10.34
CA GLY A 87 -12.96 4.95 -9.05
C GLY A 87 -13.22 6.04 -8.01
N ILE A 88 -13.59 5.61 -6.83
CA ILE A 88 -13.90 6.47 -5.69
C ILE A 88 -13.01 6.08 -4.51
N ILE A 89 -12.48 7.10 -3.82
CA ILE A 89 -11.83 6.93 -2.52
C ILE A 89 -12.66 7.68 -1.48
N VAL A 90 -13.07 6.98 -0.42
CA VAL A 90 -13.76 7.58 0.73
C VAL A 90 -12.80 7.64 1.90
N VAL A 91 -12.57 8.85 2.42
CA VAL A 91 -11.70 9.11 3.59
C VAL A 91 -12.56 9.69 4.71
N ASP A 92 -12.74 8.93 5.79
CA ASP A 92 -13.56 9.33 6.95
C ASP A 92 -14.96 9.88 6.56
N GLY A 93 -15.59 9.25 5.56
CA GLY A 93 -16.89 9.64 5.03
C GLY A 93 -16.88 10.74 3.96
N THR A 94 -15.71 11.33 3.64
CA THR A 94 -15.56 12.28 2.54
C THR A 94 -15.23 11.54 1.25
N THR A 95 -16.07 11.72 0.23
CA THR A 95 -15.94 11.07 -1.08
C THR A 95 -15.06 11.88 -2.03
N TYR A 96 -14.11 11.20 -2.68
CA TYR A 96 -13.28 11.73 -3.75
C TYR A 96 -13.45 10.86 -5.00
N GLU A 97 -13.85 11.48 -6.11
CA GLU A 97 -13.80 10.83 -7.43
C GLU A 97 -12.37 10.91 -7.95
N ILE A 98 -11.80 9.78 -8.38
CA ILE A 98 -10.42 9.68 -8.84
C ILE A 98 -10.42 9.04 -10.23
N GLY A 99 -10.21 9.86 -11.25
CA GLY A 99 -10.07 9.44 -12.64
C GLY A 99 -8.77 8.69 -12.92
N HIS A 100 -8.58 8.34 -14.20
CA HIS A 100 -7.32 7.78 -14.67
C HIS A 100 -6.19 8.80 -14.55
N GLU A 101 -5.04 8.38 -14.02
CA GLU A 101 -3.85 9.20 -13.73
C GLU A 101 -4.05 10.32 -12.70
N GLU A 102 -5.19 10.33 -12.00
CA GLU A 102 -5.42 11.23 -10.88
C GLU A 102 -4.87 10.66 -9.57
N ALA A 103 -4.60 11.55 -8.63
CA ALA A 103 -3.97 11.22 -7.37
C ALA A 103 -4.71 11.82 -6.17
N LEU A 104 -4.65 11.11 -5.05
CA LEU A 104 -5.12 11.60 -3.76
C LEU A 104 -4.00 11.49 -2.73
N TYR A 105 -3.75 12.59 -2.03
CA TYR A 105 -2.89 12.61 -0.85
C TYR A 105 -3.77 12.61 0.41
N VAL A 106 -3.52 11.65 1.30
CA VAL A 106 -4.20 11.53 2.58
C VAL A 106 -3.16 11.70 3.69
N GLY A 107 -3.29 12.79 4.43
CA GLY A 107 -2.39 13.10 5.53
C GLY A 107 -2.62 12.22 6.78
N LYS A 108 -1.75 12.42 7.77
CA LYS A 108 -1.84 11.78 9.08
C LYS A 108 -3.19 12.06 9.76
N GLY A 109 -3.76 11.03 10.37
CA GLY A 109 -4.92 11.12 11.26
C GLY A 109 -6.23 10.60 10.66
N ALA A 110 -6.26 10.31 9.36
CA ALA A 110 -7.40 9.67 8.73
C ALA A 110 -7.60 8.26 9.29
N LYS A 111 -8.82 7.92 9.72
CA LYS A 111 -9.10 6.66 10.42
C LYS A 111 -9.44 5.53 9.46
N GLN A 112 -10.28 5.82 8.47
CA GLN A 112 -10.77 4.86 7.50
C GLN A 112 -10.57 5.37 6.08
N VAL A 113 -9.98 4.52 5.23
CA VAL A 113 -9.88 4.74 3.79
C VAL A 113 -10.51 3.55 3.08
N GLU A 114 -11.47 3.82 2.20
CA GLU A 114 -12.18 2.82 1.41
C GLU A 114 -12.06 3.15 -0.08
N PHE A 115 -11.85 2.12 -0.88
CA PHE A 115 -11.65 2.18 -2.33
C PHE A 115 -12.77 1.39 -3.02
N SER A 116 -13.39 1.95 -4.05
CA SER A 116 -14.42 1.29 -4.87
C SER A 116 -14.34 1.67 -6.34
#